data_AF-G8TED7-F1
#
_entry.id   AF-G8TED7-F1
#
_cell.length_a   1.000
_cell.length_b   1.000
_cell.length_c   1.000
_cell.angle_alpha   90.00
_cell.angle_beta   90.00
_cell.angle_gamma   90.00
#
_symmetry.space_group_name_H-M   'P 1'
#
loop_
_entity.id
_entity.type
_entity.pdbx_description
1 polymer ?
#
loop_
_entity_poly.entity_id
_entity_poly.type
_entity_poly.pdbx_seq_one_letter_code
_entity_poly.pdbx_strand_id
1 'polypeptide(L)'
;MNQLFKISMAVITVLTLVSSCRKDENGSLDTPPYGLGGDTWGKTNVDKWIYDSLTVPFNIAVKYRWDAWELALDKTLVPPDTAKVIPSLQGLLAVAFTPYIQQTGSRDLLRQYAPKNFVLVGSPQYDYNGTITLGQAEGGTKITLYLINYFSRLKKDSASFKQMIHTIHHELGHILHQNVMFSTNYKTITGGYTATWFNVSDASARTQGFITAYAMAAPEEDFVEMISSMLVGGPNGPTGYDNYDKLLSQAGATTSTPYLNIKAKEAIVVDYFAKTWHVDFYDLQAKCRAALAGYLQ
;
A
#
# COMPACT_ATOMS: atom_id res chain seq x y z
N MET A 1 -17.36 -52.42 51.63
CA MET A 1 -16.71 -51.58 50.60
C MET A 1 -17.68 -50.94 49.58
N ASN A 2 -18.94 -51.39 49.47
CA ASN A 2 -19.86 -50.94 48.39
C ASN A 2 -20.74 -49.71 48.72
N GLN A 3 -20.97 -49.37 49.98
CA GLN A 3 -21.83 -48.23 50.36
C GLN A 3 -21.07 -46.90 50.33
N LEU A 4 -19.88 -46.85 50.93
CA LEU A 4 -19.02 -45.65 50.92
C LEU A 4 -18.56 -45.27 49.51
N PHE A 5 -18.28 -46.26 48.63
CA PHE A 5 -17.92 -45.98 47.24
C PHE A 5 -19.10 -45.43 46.42
N LYS A 6 -20.32 -45.91 46.67
CA LYS A 6 -21.55 -45.38 46.03
C LYS A 6 -21.87 -43.96 46.49
N ILE A 7 -21.66 -43.66 47.77
CA ILE A 7 -21.85 -42.32 48.32
C ILE A 7 -20.80 -41.35 47.75
N SER A 8 -19.53 -41.74 47.69
CA SER A 8 -18.48 -40.92 47.07
C SER A 8 -18.70 -40.68 45.58
N MET A 9 -19.19 -41.69 44.84
CA MET A 9 -19.53 -41.55 43.41
C MET A 9 -20.75 -40.66 43.18
N ALA A 10 -21.76 -40.74 44.06
CA ALA A 10 -22.94 -39.87 44.01
C ALA A 10 -22.59 -38.41 44.33
N VAL A 11 -21.72 -38.16 45.30
CA VAL A 11 -21.26 -36.81 45.67
C VAL A 11 -20.42 -36.19 44.54
N ILE A 12 -19.52 -36.94 43.90
CA ILE A 12 -18.74 -36.46 42.75
C ILE A 12 -19.63 -36.14 41.54
N THR A 13 -20.68 -36.93 41.31
CA THR A 13 -21.63 -36.70 40.20
C THR A 13 -22.53 -35.49 40.42
N VAL A 14 -22.86 -35.17 41.68
CA VAL A 14 -23.63 -33.95 42.02
C VAL A 14 -22.73 -32.70 41.96
N LEU A 15 -21.44 -32.81 42.29
CA LEU A 15 -20.48 -31.71 42.19
C LEU A 15 -20.12 -31.33 40.73
N THR A 16 -20.21 -32.26 39.77
CA THR A 16 -19.97 -31.94 38.34
C THR A 16 -21.18 -31.32 37.64
N LEU A 17 -22.39 -31.48 38.19
CA LEU A 17 -23.62 -30.89 37.63
C LEU A 17 -23.81 -29.40 37.96
N VAL A 18 -23.09 -28.86 38.96
CA VAL A 18 -23.14 -27.44 39.33
C VAL A 18 -22.03 -26.58 38.68
N SER A 19 -21.09 -27.22 37.96
CA SER A 19 -20.12 -26.53 37.10
C SER A 19 -20.65 -26.36 35.68
N SER A 20 -21.91 -25.93 35.55
CA SER A 20 -22.39 -25.36 34.29
C SER A 20 -21.68 -24.01 34.13
N CYS A 21 -20.80 -23.90 33.13
CA CYS A 21 -20.36 -22.60 32.65
C CYS A 21 -21.61 -21.78 32.38
N ARG A 22 -21.88 -20.78 33.22
CA ARG A 22 -22.74 -19.67 32.81
C ARG A 22 -22.12 -19.16 31.52
N LYS A 23 -22.83 -19.32 30.42
CA LYS A 23 -22.56 -18.53 29.23
C LYS A 23 -22.68 -17.10 29.72
N ASP A 24 -21.58 -16.34 29.70
CA ASP A 24 -21.66 -14.90 29.85
C ASP A 24 -22.72 -14.46 28.85
N GLU A 25 -23.79 -13.87 29.36
CA GLU A 25 -24.89 -13.38 28.55
C GLU A 25 -24.24 -12.44 27.55
N ASN A 26 -24.25 -12.85 26.27
CA ASN A 26 -23.70 -12.07 25.17
C ASN A 26 -24.10 -10.61 25.40
N GLY A 27 -23.10 -9.71 25.37
CA GLY A 27 -23.27 -8.29 25.66
C GLY A 27 -24.56 -7.77 25.03
N SER A 28 -25.31 -7.01 25.84
CA SER A 28 -26.64 -6.48 25.56
C SER A 28 -27.01 -6.44 24.06
N LEU A 29 -28.09 -7.15 23.69
CA LEU A 29 -28.68 -7.05 22.35
C LEU A 29 -29.26 -5.65 22.06
N ASP A 30 -29.31 -4.75 23.06
CA ASP A 30 -29.67 -3.35 22.87
C ASP A 30 -28.53 -2.52 22.27
N THR A 31 -27.28 -3.02 22.34
CA THR A 31 -26.19 -2.47 21.55
C THR A 31 -26.14 -3.19 20.21
N PRO A 32 -26.51 -2.54 19.08
CA PRO A 32 -26.30 -3.15 17.78
C PRO A 32 -24.81 -3.54 17.65
N PRO A 33 -24.50 -4.68 17.01
CA PRO A 33 -23.11 -5.03 16.75
C PRO A 33 -22.39 -3.85 16.10
N TYR A 34 -21.17 -3.57 16.54
CA TYR A 34 -20.39 -2.40 16.08
C TYR A 34 -20.43 -2.29 14.55
N GLY A 35 -20.94 -1.16 14.02
CA GLY A 35 -21.10 -0.95 12.57
C GLY A 35 -22.45 -1.38 11.96
N LEU A 36 -23.41 -1.89 12.73
CA LEU A 36 -24.79 -2.19 12.27
C LEU A 36 -25.83 -1.21 12.82
N GLY A 37 -25.41 -0.21 13.60
CA GLY A 37 -26.28 0.69 14.38
C GLY A 37 -26.53 2.09 13.83
N GLY A 38 -26.16 2.39 12.57
CA GLY A 38 -26.28 3.77 12.06
C GLY A 38 -25.47 4.76 12.90
N ASP A 39 -24.30 4.31 13.40
CA ASP A 39 -23.52 4.98 14.42
C ASP A 39 -23.14 6.41 13.99
N THR A 40 -23.69 7.41 14.68
CA THR A 40 -23.29 8.82 14.51
C THR A 40 -22.08 9.09 15.38
N TRP A 41 -20.90 8.98 14.79
CA TRP A 41 -19.65 9.32 15.45
C TRP A 41 -19.46 10.84 15.53
N GLY A 42 -19.12 11.35 16.71
CA GLY A 42 -18.64 12.72 16.85
C GLY A 42 -17.41 12.98 15.98
N LYS A 43 -17.23 14.21 15.49
CA LYS A 43 -16.01 14.60 14.77
C LYS A 43 -14.83 14.58 15.75
N THR A 44 -13.81 13.79 15.42
CA THR A 44 -12.57 13.68 16.19
C THR A 44 -11.50 14.63 15.65
N ASN A 45 -10.39 14.78 16.38
CA ASN A 45 -9.21 15.51 15.91
C ASN A 45 -8.62 14.89 14.63
N VAL A 46 -8.73 13.56 14.47
CA VAL A 46 -8.28 12.86 13.26
C VAL A 46 -9.14 13.26 12.06
N ASP A 47 -10.47 13.28 12.21
CA ASP A 47 -11.39 13.70 11.14
C ASP A 47 -11.12 15.14 10.71
N LYS A 48 -10.92 16.05 11.69
CA LYS A 48 -10.60 17.45 11.41
C LYS A 48 -9.27 17.58 10.66
N TRP A 49 -8.23 16.87 11.10
CA TRP A 49 -6.93 16.91 10.46
C TRP A 49 -6.97 16.38 9.02
N ILE A 50 -7.66 15.25 8.79
CA ILE A 50 -7.87 14.69 7.45
C ILE A 50 -8.60 15.71 6.56
N TYR A 51 -9.67 16.30 7.07
CA TYR A 51 -10.45 17.29 6.31
C TYR A 51 -9.59 18.49 5.90
N ASP A 52 -8.87 19.09 6.85
CA ASP A 52 -8.08 20.29 6.61
C ASP A 52 -6.83 20.02 5.74
N SER A 53 -6.21 18.84 5.86
CA SER A 53 -4.91 18.52 5.22
C SER A 53 -5.02 17.71 3.94
N LEU A 54 -6.11 16.95 3.73
CA LEU A 54 -6.29 16.06 2.58
C LEU A 54 -7.55 16.40 1.78
N THR A 55 -8.70 16.54 2.44
CA THR A 55 -9.97 16.77 1.75
C THR A 55 -10.01 18.15 1.10
N VAL A 56 -9.81 19.23 1.86
CA VAL A 56 -9.85 20.59 1.34
C VAL A 56 -8.77 20.85 0.27
N PRO A 57 -7.50 20.44 0.45
CA PRO A 57 -6.47 20.80 -0.53
C PRO A 57 -6.47 19.93 -1.80
N PHE A 58 -6.85 18.65 -1.69
CA PHE A 58 -6.64 17.63 -2.73
C PHE A 58 -7.89 16.83 -3.15
N ASN A 59 -9.04 17.08 -2.53
CA ASN A 59 -10.28 16.31 -2.73
C ASN A 59 -10.11 14.82 -2.39
N ILE A 60 -9.38 14.53 -1.31
CA ILE A 60 -9.13 13.16 -0.84
C ILE A 60 -9.95 12.86 0.41
N ALA A 61 -10.73 11.79 0.35
CA ALA A 61 -11.42 11.21 1.48
C ALA A 61 -10.58 10.08 2.08
N VAL A 62 -10.51 10.01 3.41
CA VAL A 62 -9.83 8.92 4.12
C VAL A 62 -10.79 8.26 5.11
N LYS A 63 -11.01 6.97 4.92
CA LYS A 63 -11.74 6.10 5.83
C LYS A 63 -10.73 5.34 6.69
N TYR A 64 -10.69 5.64 7.97
CA TYR A 64 -9.85 4.93 8.95
C TYR A 64 -10.66 4.22 10.03
N ARG A 65 -11.93 4.55 10.17
CA ARG A 65 -12.84 3.83 11.07
C ARG A 65 -13.17 2.48 10.44
N TRP A 66 -13.22 1.47 11.29
CA TRP A 66 -13.47 0.11 10.84
C TRP A 66 -14.85 -0.02 10.22
N ASP A 67 -14.88 -0.49 8.98
CA ASP A 67 -16.09 -0.90 8.28
C ASP A 67 -15.77 -2.17 7.50
N ALA A 68 -16.33 -3.29 7.95
CA ALA A 68 -16.07 -4.59 7.35
C ALA A 68 -16.59 -4.68 5.91
N TRP A 69 -17.65 -3.92 5.57
CA TRP A 69 -18.28 -3.95 4.26
C TRP A 69 -17.48 -3.23 3.17
N GLU A 70 -16.51 -2.40 3.57
CA GLU A 70 -15.60 -1.70 2.67
C GLU A 70 -14.38 -2.56 2.28
N LEU A 71 -14.22 -3.71 2.93
CA LEU A 71 -13.05 -4.58 2.85
C LEU A 71 -13.44 -5.99 2.38
N ALA A 72 -12.44 -6.79 2.01
CA ALA A 72 -12.63 -8.17 1.63
C ALA A 72 -13.11 -9.00 2.83
N LEU A 73 -14.39 -9.42 2.80
CA LEU A 73 -15.07 -10.13 3.89
C LEU A 73 -14.50 -11.54 4.14
N ASP A 74 -13.78 -12.10 3.16
CA ASP A 74 -13.11 -13.40 3.24
C ASP A 74 -11.71 -13.30 3.86
N LYS A 75 -11.26 -12.10 4.27
CA LYS A 75 -9.92 -11.85 4.80
C LYS A 75 -9.95 -11.50 6.29
N THR A 76 -8.95 -11.99 7.02
CA THR A 76 -8.71 -11.59 8.41
C THR A 76 -7.92 -10.29 8.43
N LEU A 77 -8.63 -9.18 8.64
CA LEU A 77 -8.06 -7.84 8.68
C LEU A 77 -8.27 -7.21 10.06
N VAL A 78 -7.36 -6.32 10.48
CA VAL A 78 -7.47 -5.61 11.76
C VAL A 78 -7.64 -4.10 11.56
N PRO A 79 -8.39 -3.42 12.44
CA PRO A 79 -8.51 -1.96 12.41
C PRO A 79 -7.15 -1.25 12.52
N PRO A 80 -7.00 -0.09 11.86
CA PRO A 80 -5.81 0.73 12.06
C PRO A 80 -5.76 1.32 13.47
N ASP A 81 -4.58 1.34 14.06
CA ASP A 81 -4.29 2.08 15.29
C ASP A 81 -4.48 3.58 14.99
N THR A 82 -5.47 4.17 15.66
CA THR A 82 -5.83 5.58 15.46
C THR A 82 -4.65 6.52 15.74
N ALA A 83 -3.74 6.15 16.65
CA ALA A 83 -2.54 6.94 16.94
C ALA A 83 -1.54 6.95 15.76
N LYS A 84 -1.62 5.97 14.86
CA LYS A 84 -0.76 5.82 13.67
C LYS A 84 -1.35 6.45 12.40
N VAL A 85 -2.65 6.77 12.39
CA VAL A 85 -3.35 7.34 11.23
C VAL A 85 -2.72 8.67 10.79
N ILE A 86 -2.71 9.67 11.67
CA ILE A 86 -2.14 10.99 11.34
C ILE A 86 -0.66 10.87 10.95
N PRO A 87 0.22 10.20 11.72
CA PRO A 87 1.62 10.03 11.34
C PRO A 87 1.82 9.40 9.96
N SER A 88 1.05 8.37 9.61
CA SER A 88 1.16 7.69 8.30
C SER A 88 0.77 8.62 7.16
N LEU A 89 -0.34 9.35 7.31
CA LEU A 89 -0.82 10.31 6.31
C LEU A 89 0.08 11.55 6.21
N GLN A 90 0.68 12.00 7.31
CA GLN A 90 1.73 13.03 7.29
C GLN A 90 2.94 12.56 6.49
N GLY A 91 3.35 11.30 6.66
CA GLY A 91 4.41 10.68 5.87
C GLY A 91 4.07 10.66 4.38
N LEU A 92 2.85 10.27 4.01
CA LEU A 92 2.34 10.35 2.63
C LEU A 92 2.46 11.77 2.07
N LEU A 93 1.94 12.78 2.79
CA LEU A 93 1.98 14.17 2.34
C LEU A 93 3.41 14.69 2.17
N ALA A 94 4.29 14.36 3.12
CA ALA A 94 5.68 14.81 3.11
C ALA A 94 6.50 14.15 2.00
N VAL A 95 6.32 12.84 1.79
CA VAL A 95 7.20 12.04 0.93
C VAL A 95 6.64 11.84 -0.48
N ALA A 96 5.33 11.69 -0.63
CA ALA A 96 4.71 11.47 -1.94
C ALA A 96 4.15 12.76 -2.56
N PHE A 97 3.53 13.66 -1.79
CA PHE A 97 2.80 14.80 -2.37
C PHE A 97 3.66 16.06 -2.49
N THR A 98 4.37 16.41 -1.42
CA THR A 98 5.21 17.61 -1.38
C THR A 98 6.21 17.70 -2.54
N PRO A 99 6.89 16.62 -2.95
CA PRO A 99 7.78 16.65 -4.12
C PRO A 99 7.08 17.05 -5.42
N TYR A 100 5.88 16.54 -5.70
CA TYR A 100 5.10 16.92 -6.88
C TYR A 100 4.66 18.38 -6.83
N ILE A 101 4.30 18.88 -5.65
CA ILE A 101 3.91 20.29 -5.48
C ILE A 101 5.12 21.20 -5.71
N GLN A 102 6.28 20.85 -5.19
CA GLN A 102 7.52 21.59 -5.42
C GLN A 102 7.93 21.55 -6.90
N GLN A 103 7.68 20.42 -7.57
CA GLN A 103 8.02 20.24 -8.98
C GLN A 103 7.12 21.03 -9.93
N THR A 104 5.82 21.04 -9.66
CA THR A 104 4.82 21.69 -10.52
C THR A 104 4.52 23.13 -10.11
N GLY A 105 4.97 23.56 -8.92
CA GLY A 105 4.64 24.84 -8.32
C GLY A 105 3.19 24.97 -7.86
N SER A 106 2.37 23.91 -7.98
CA SER A 106 0.94 23.93 -7.65
C SER A 106 0.47 22.61 -7.04
N ARG A 107 -0.72 22.64 -6.43
CA ARG A 107 -1.42 21.43 -5.97
C ARG A 107 -2.31 20.81 -7.05
N ASP A 108 -2.47 21.47 -8.20
CA ASP A 108 -3.52 21.14 -9.17
C ASP A 108 -3.37 19.73 -9.76
N LEU A 109 -2.15 19.32 -10.09
CA LEU A 109 -1.89 17.96 -10.60
C LEU A 109 -2.35 16.89 -9.60
N LEU A 110 -2.04 17.05 -8.31
CA LEU A 110 -2.50 16.13 -7.28
C LEU A 110 -4.00 16.27 -7.00
N ARG A 111 -4.53 17.49 -6.97
CA ARG A 111 -5.98 17.70 -6.79
C ARG A 111 -6.79 17.02 -7.89
N GLN A 112 -6.28 17.01 -9.11
CA GLN A 112 -6.94 16.37 -10.26
C GLN A 112 -6.67 14.86 -10.29
N TYR A 113 -5.41 14.43 -10.18
CA TYR A 113 -5.01 13.05 -10.50
C TYR A 113 -4.54 12.20 -9.31
N ALA A 114 -4.46 12.73 -8.08
CA ALA A 114 -4.21 11.88 -6.93
C ALA A 114 -5.42 10.97 -6.64
N PRO A 115 -5.19 9.77 -6.07
CA PRO A 115 -6.27 8.87 -5.65
C PRO A 115 -7.24 9.56 -4.69
N LYS A 116 -8.55 9.35 -4.88
CA LYS A 116 -9.60 10.14 -4.19
C LYS A 116 -10.09 9.52 -2.89
N ASN A 117 -9.99 8.20 -2.74
CA ASN A 117 -10.43 7.51 -1.54
C ASN A 117 -9.32 6.63 -1.00
N PHE A 118 -8.92 6.87 0.25
CA PHE A 118 -8.05 5.98 1.00
C PHE A 118 -8.86 5.21 2.04
N VAL A 119 -8.66 3.90 2.10
CA VAL A 119 -9.12 3.04 3.19
C VAL A 119 -7.90 2.57 3.96
N LEU A 120 -7.86 2.81 5.26
CA LEU A 120 -6.71 2.49 6.10
C LEU A 120 -6.96 1.19 6.87
N VAL A 121 -6.01 0.25 6.78
CA VAL A 121 -6.09 -1.07 7.43
C VAL A 121 -4.82 -1.33 8.25
N GLY A 122 -4.98 -1.85 9.46
CA GLY A 122 -3.87 -2.02 10.40
C GLY A 122 -2.92 -3.17 10.06
N SER A 123 -3.45 -4.24 9.48
CA SER A 123 -2.74 -5.49 9.16
C SER A 123 -2.36 -5.57 7.68
N PRO A 124 -1.48 -6.51 7.27
CA PRO A 124 -1.42 -6.93 5.87
C PRO A 124 -2.70 -7.66 5.46
N GLN A 125 -2.95 -7.75 4.15
CA GLN A 125 -3.88 -8.74 3.58
C GLN A 125 -3.06 -9.93 3.04
N TYR A 126 -3.44 -11.14 3.44
CA TYR A 126 -2.89 -12.37 2.87
C TYR A 126 -3.84 -12.95 1.82
N ASP A 127 -3.31 -13.20 0.63
CA ASP A 127 -4.05 -13.81 -0.47
C ASP A 127 -3.98 -15.35 -0.40
N TYR A 128 -4.87 -16.03 -1.12
CA TYR A 128 -4.98 -17.51 -1.07
C TYR A 128 -3.72 -18.24 -1.56
N ASN A 129 -2.94 -17.60 -2.42
CA ASN A 129 -1.64 -18.07 -2.91
C ASN A 129 -0.48 -17.76 -1.94
N GLY A 130 -0.76 -17.17 -0.77
CA GLY A 130 0.23 -16.77 0.22
C GLY A 130 0.94 -15.45 -0.07
N THR A 131 0.59 -14.74 -1.14
CA THR A 131 1.12 -13.39 -1.38
C THR A 131 0.50 -12.38 -0.42
N ILE A 132 1.21 -11.27 -0.22
CA ILE A 132 0.73 -10.20 0.64
C ILE A 132 0.30 -9.03 -0.25
N THR A 133 -0.96 -8.62 -0.14
CA THR A 133 -1.44 -7.39 -0.74
C THR A 133 -1.14 -6.24 0.23
N LEU A 134 -0.30 -5.31 -0.23
CA LEU A 134 0.22 -4.18 0.57
C LEU A 134 -0.42 -2.84 0.18
N GLY A 135 -1.11 -2.84 -0.96
CA GLY A 135 -2.14 -1.89 -1.32
C GLY A 135 -2.95 -2.43 -2.48
N GLN A 136 -4.23 -2.04 -2.57
CA GLN A 136 -5.14 -2.49 -3.61
C GLN A 136 -5.90 -1.29 -4.15
N ALA A 137 -5.89 -1.12 -5.47
CA ALA A 137 -6.74 -0.15 -6.14
C ALA A 137 -7.93 -0.80 -6.83
N GLU A 138 -9.11 -0.24 -6.60
CA GLU A 138 -10.32 -0.58 -7.35
C GLU A 138 -10.60 0.56 -8.34
N GLY A 139 -10.26 0.32 -9.62
CA GLY A 139 -10.58 1.24 -10.73
C GLY A 139 -10.04 2.67 -10.54
N GLY A 140 -8.86 2.81 -9.93
CA GLY A 140 -8.19 4.11 -9.69
C GLY A 140 -8.89 5.06 -8.70
N THR A 141 -10.04 4.66 -8.14
CA THR A 141 -10.88 5.57 -7.34
C THR A 141 -10.72 5.34 -5.83
N LYS A 142 -10.44 4.10 -5.42
CA LYS A 142 -10.22 3.68 -4.02
C LYS A 142 -8.89 2.95 -3.91
N ILE A 143 -8.06 3.35 -2.95
CA ILE A 143 -6.84 2.65 -2.56
C ILE A 143 -6.97 2.20 -1.11
N THR A 144 -6.77 0.93 -0.87
CA THR A 144 -6.60 0.40 0.48
C THR A 144 -5.12 0.43 0.85
N LEU A 145 -4.77 1.13 1.93
CA LEU A 145 -3.42 1.18 2.49
C LEU A 145 -3.37 0.25 3.71
N TYR A 146 -2.64 -0.86 3.55
CA TYR A 146 -2.43 -1.85 4.61
C TYR A 146 -1.25 -1.49 5.51
N LEU A 147 -1.05 -2.26 6.58
CA LEU A 147 0.09 -2.15 7.50
C LEU A 147 0.21 -0.81 8.26
N ILE A 148 -0.88 -0.08 8.46
CA ILE A 148 -0.85 1.20 9.19
C ILE A 148 -0.31 1.05 10.61
N ASN A 149 -0.54 -0.10 11.27
CA ASN A 149 -0.05 -0.35 12.63
C ASN A 149 1.48 -0.53 12.66
N TYR A 150 2.08 -0.88 11.53
CA TYR A 150 3.51 -1.08 11.35
C TYR A 150 4.22 0.18 10.86
N PHE A 151 3.52 1.31 10.75
CA PHE A 151 4.15 2.58 10.37
C PHE A 151 5.24 2.96 11.38
N SER A 152 6.44 3.14 10.83
CA SER A 152 7.63 3.56 11.56
C SER A 152 8.46 4.51 10.70
N ARG A 153 9.02 5.52 11.37
CA ARG A 153 10.01 6.42 10.77
C ARG A 153 11.43 5.92 10.94
N LEU A 154 11.67 4.92 11.78
CA LEU A 154 13.01 4.36 11.97
C LEU A 154 13.47 3.72 10.66
N LYS A 155 14.67 4.09 10.19
CA LYS A 155 15.19 3.60 8.91
C LYS A 155 15.17 2.07 8.80
N LYS A 156 15.51 1.37 9.88
CA LYS A 156 15.50 -0.11 9.96
C LYS A 156 14.12 -0.76 9.82
N ASP A 157 13.05 -0.03 10.18
CA ASP A 157 11.66 -0.53 10.21
C ASP A 157 10.78 0.17 9.17
N SER A 158 11.40 0.82 8.16
CA SER A 158 10.72 1.69 7.19
C SER A 158 10.12 0.96 5.99
N ALA A 159 10.24 -0.37 5.91
CA ALA A 159 9.82 -1.16 4.75
C ALA A 159 8.33 -0.96 4.40
N SER A 160 7.44 -1.03 5.41
CA SER A 160 6.00 -0.81 5.21
C SER A 160 5.70 0.61 4.72
N PHE A 161 6.42 1.61 5.24
CA PHE A 161 6.25 2.99 4.79
C PHE A 161 6.70 3.18 3.33
N LYS A 162 7.85 2.62 2.95
CA LYS A 162 8.34 2.67 1.57
C LYS A 162 7.39 1.99 0.60
N GLN A 163 6.85 0.83 0.98
CA GLN A 163 5.84 0.14 0.18
C GLN A 163 4.56 0.97 0.02
N MET A 164 4.12 1.67 1.08
CA MET A 164 2.99 2.58 1.00
C MET A 164 3.24 3.70 -0.01
N ILE A 165 4.43 4.32 0.01
CA ILE A 165 4.81 5.35 -0.97
C ILE A 165 4.91 4.77 -2.39
N HIS A 166 5.45 3.55 -2.54
CA HIS A 166 5.55 2.86 -3.84
C HIS A 166 4.18 2.66 -4.46
N THR A 167 3.25 2.14 -3.67
CA THR A 167 1.85 1.95 -4.07
C THR A 167 1.23 3.28 -4.50
N ILE A 168 1.44 4.36 -3.75
CA ILE A 168 0.85 5.65 -4.09
C ILE A 168 1.39 6.21 -5.40
N HIS A 169 2.70 6.07 -5.68
CA HIS A 169 3.26 6.46 -6.96
C HIS A 169 2.81 5.55 -8.12
N HIS A 170 2.67 4.25 -7.86
CA HIS A 170 2.16 3.28 -8.81
C HIS A 170 0.74 3.64 -9.26
N GLU A 171 -0.15 3.89 -8.29
CA GLU A 171 -1.54 4.24 -8.58
C GLU A 171 -1.71 5.63 -9.19
N LEU A 172 -0.90 6.61 -8.75
CA LEU A 172 -0.84 7.90 -9.45
C LEU A 172 -0.41 7.70 -10.91
N GLY A 173 0.59 6.84 -11.16
CA GLY A 173 1.00 6.45 -12.51
C GLY A 173 -0.17 5.90 -13.34
N HIS A 174 -0.99 5.04 -12.74
CA HIS A 174 -2.20 4.52 -13.38
C HIS A 174 -3.17 5.63 -13.77
N ILE A 175 -3.51 6.51 -12.83
CA ILE A 175 -4.45 7.60 -13.09
C ILE A 175 -3.91 8.52 -14.20
N LEU A 176 -2.60 8.83 -14.18
CA LEU A 176 -1.99 9.66 -15.22
C LEU A 176 -2.13 9.01 -16.60
N HIS A 177 -1.71 7.75 -16.78
CA HIS A 177 -1.76 7.14 -18.12
C HIS A 177 -3.18 6.83 -18.61
N GLN A 178 -4.11 6.58 -17.70
CA GLN A 178 -5.53 6.42 -18.05
C GLN A 178 -6.14 7.72 -18.55
N ASN A 179 -5.62 8.88 -18.13
CA ASN A 179 -6.06 10.19 -18.61
C ASN A 179 -5.34 10.62 -19.90
N VAL A 180 -4.03 10.37 -20.00
CA VAL A 180 -3.26 10.60 -21.22
C VAL A 180 -2.31 9.43 -21.45
N MET A 181 -2.57 8.62 -22.49
CA MET A 181 -1.84 7.37 -22.69
C MET A 181 -0.36 7.60 -22.98
N PHE A 182 0.52 6.79 -22.38
CA PHE A 182 1.94 6.74 -22.72
C PHE A 182 2.15 6.14 -24.14
N SER A 183 3.35 6.32 -24.69
CA SER A 183 3.67 5.82 -26.02
C SER A 183 3.49 4.31 -26.14
N THR A 184 2.76 3.86 -27.17
CA THR A 184 2.55 2.43 -27.46
C THR A 184 3.86 1.67 -27.70
N ASN A 185 4.93 2.37 -28.08
CA ASN A 185 6.27 1.80 -28.23
C ASN A 185 6.81 1.20 -26.93
N TYR A 186 6.31 1.63 -25.76
CA TYR A 186 6.69 1.02 -24.49
C TYR A 186 6.40 -0.49 -24.49
N LYS A 187 5.24 -0.89 -25.03
CA LYS A 187 4.77 -2.28 -25.06
C LYS A 187 5.64 -3.19 -25.95
N THR A 188 6.47 -2.61 -26.81
CA THR A 188 7.34 -3.37 -27.72
C THR A 188 8.76 -3.54 -27.18
N ILE A 189 9.13 -2.88 -26.07
CA ILE A 189 10.48 -2.96 -25.50
C ILE A 189 10.73 -4.33 -24.87
N THR A 190 9.74 -4.88 -24.17
CA THR A 190 9.87 -6.17 -23.47
C THR A 190 8.59 -6.97 -23.68
N GLY A 191 8.75 -8.27 -23.94
CA GLY A 191 7.64 -9.23 -24.02
C GLY A 191 7.66 -10.18 -22.82
N GLY A 192 6.80 -11.21 -22.84
CA GLY A 192 6.75 -12.20 -21.75
C GLY A 192 5.85 -11.82 -20.59
N TYR A 193 4.87 -10.93 -20.83
CA TYR A 193 3.81 -10.64 -19.88
C TYR A 193 3.03 -11.90 -19.52
N THR A 194 2.69 -12.07 -18.24
CA THR A 194 2.05 -13.28 -17.72
C THR A 194 1.15 -12.99 -16.53
N ALA A 195 0.01 -13.69 -16.49
CA ALA A 195 -0.90 -13.68 -15.35
C ALA A 195 -0.31 -14.41 -14.11
N THR A 196 0.74 -15.21 -14.28
CA THR A 196 1.41 -15.97 -13.20
C THR A 196 2.72 -15.32 -12.75
N TRP A 197 2.79 -13.99 -12.82
CA TRP A 197 3.97 -13.20 -12.45
C TRP A 197 4.44 -13.48 -11.01
N PHE A 198 3.52 -13.81 -10.11
CA PHE A 198 3.78 -14.13 -8.71
C PHE A 198 4.63 -15.40 -8.50
N ASN A 199 4.85 -16.21 -9.54
CA ASN A 199 5.78 -17.35 -9.53
C ASN A 199 7.22 -16.96 -9.87
N VAL A 200 7.49 -15.69 -10.21
CA VAL A 200 8.80 -15.17 -10.60
C VAL A 200 9.33 -14.26 -9.49
N SER A 201 10.60 -14.37 -9.13
CA SER A 201 11.24 -13.44 -8.20
C SER A 201 11.63 -12.14 -8.90
N ASP A 202 11.65 -11.01 -8.18
CA ASP A 202 12.11 -9.73 -8.74
C ASP A 202 13.47 -9.82 -9.43
N ALA A 203 14.41 -10.56 -8.83
CA ALA A 203 15.75 -10.75 -9.41
C ALA A 203 15.65 -11.46 -10.78
N SER A 204 14.80 -12.48 -10.90
CA SER A 204 14.60 -13.20 -12.17
C SER A 204 13.77 -12.43 -13.19
N ALA A 205 12.90 -11.51 -12.75
CA ALA A 205 12.18 -10.61 -13.65
C ALA A 205 13.13 -9.56 -14.26
N ARG A 206 14.08 -9.05 -13.47
CA ARG A 206 15.11 -8.10 -13.93
C ARG A 206 16.02 -8.69 -14.99
N THR A 207 16.38 -9.96 -14.90
CA THR A 207 17.14 -10.63 -15.98
C THR A 207 16.33 -10.81 -17.27
N GLN A 208 15.04 -10.51 -17.26
CA GLN A 208 14.15 -10.51 -18.44
C GLN A 208 13.78 -9.09 -18.92
N GLY A 209 14.27 -8.04 -18.25
CA GLY A 209 14.02 -6.64 -18.64
C GLY A 209 12.81 -6.00 -17.94
N PHE A 210 12.32 -6.61 -16.86
CA PHE A 210 11.26 -6.06 -16.01
C PHE A 210 11.83 -5.52 -14.70
N ILE A 211 11.35 -4.36 -14.22
CA ILE A 211 11.88 -3.78 -12.98
C ILE A 211 11.35 -4.47 -11.73
N THR A 212 10.24 -5.18 -11.77
CA THR A 212 9.74 -6.02 -10.68
C THR A 212 9.11 -7.27 -11.29
N ALA A 213 8.85 -8.30 -10.48
CA ALA A 213 8.02 -9.41 -10.93
C ALA A 213 6.62 -8.92 -11.31
N TYR A 214 6.05 -7.98 -10.56
CA TYR A 214 4.71 -7.45 -10.83
C TYR A 214 4.61 -6.70 -12.17
N ALA A 215 5.69 -6.05 -12.62
CA ALA A 215 5.77 -5.47 -13.96
C ALA A 215 5.52 -6.48 -15.10
N MET A 216 5.65 -7.79 -14.84
CA MET A 216 5.30 -8.83 -15.83
C MET A 216 3.79 -9.02 -16.00
N ALA A 217 2.93 -8.43 -15.15
CA ALA A 217 1.49 -8.65 -15.21
C ALA A 217 0.87 -8.12 -16.50
N ALA A 218 1.21 -6.88 -16.89
CA ALA A 218 0.77 -6.26 -18.13
C ALA A 218 1.69 -5.07 -18.51
N PRO A 219 1.66 -4.59 -19.76
CA PRO A 219 2.46 -3.43 -20.17
C PRO A 219 2.16 -2.14 -19.38
N GLU A 220 0.92 -1.96 -18.96
CA GLU A 220 0.50 -0.83 -18.13
C GLU A 220 1.07 -0.92 -16.72
N GLU A 221 1.11 -2.12 -16.13
CA GLU A 221 1.73 -2.40 -14.83
C GLU A 221 3.24 -2.18 -14.90
N ASP A 222 3.89 -2.65 -15.97
CA ASP A 222 5.31 -2.44 -16.24
C ASP A 222 5.67 -0.95 -16.31
N PHE A 223 4.82 -0.15 -16.96
CA PHE A 223 5.01 1.29 -17.07
C PHE A 223 4.92 1.98 -15.70
N VAL A 224 3.91 1.67 -14.89
CA VAL A 224 3.75 2.31 -13.59
C VAL A 224 4.74 1.79 -12.54
N GLU A 225 5.19 0.54 -12.66
CA GLU A 225 6.24 -0.03 -11.82
C GLU A 225 7.60 0.62 -12.08
N MET A 226 7.86 1.05 -13.31
CA MET A 226 9.02 1.89 -13.60
C MET A 226 8.92 3.24 -12.88
N ILE A 227 7.75 3.90 -12.93
CA ILE A 227 7.52 5.19 -12.25
C ILE A 227 7.76 5.04 -10.75
N SER A 228 7.06 4.12 -10.10
CA SER A 228 7.10 3.92 -8.65
C SER A 228 8.50 3.50 -8.17
N SER A 229 9.14 2.53 -8.85
CA SER A 229 10.49 2.06 -8.51
C SER A 229 11.56 3.13 -8.69
N MET A 230 11.37 4.05 -9.63
CA MET A 230 12.30 5.16 -9.81
C MET A 230 12.13 6.22 -8.71
N LEU A 231 10.89 6.52 -8.30
CA LEU A 231 10.60 7.58 -7.32
C LEU A 231 10.82 7.14 -5.87
N VAL A 232 10.55 5.88 -5.53
CA VAL A 232 10.79 5.34 -4.19
C VAL A 232 12.21 4.80 -4.11
N GLY A 233 13.08 5.48 -3.35
CA GLY A 233 14.42 4.99 -3.03
C GLY A 233 15.41 6.02 -2.55
N GLY A 234 16.70 5.67 -2.54
CA GLY A 234 17.80 6.58 -2.22
C GLY A 234 19.18 6.08 -2.69
N PRO A 235 20.22 6.92 -2.66
CA PRO A 235 21.59 6.43 -2.81
C PRO A 235 21.95 5.50 -1.65
N ASN A 236 22.68 4.42 -1.93
CA ASN A 236 23.25 3.49 -0.91
C ASN A 236 22.25 2.66 -0.09
N GLY A 237 21.04 2.43 -0.63
CA GLY A 237 20.10 1.46 -0.07
C GLY A 237 20.59 0.01 -0.10
N PRO A 238 20.30 -0.81 0.95
CA PRO A 238 20.76 -2.19 0.99
C PRO A 238 20.08 -3.10 -0.04
N THR A 239 18.78 -2.95 -0.32
CA THR A 239 18.03 -3.80 -1.28
C THR A 239 16.73 -3.13 -1.76
N GLY A 240 16.15 -3.64 -2.86
CA GLY A 240 14.78 -3.32 -3.27
C GLY A 240 14.59 -1.85 -3.64
N TYR A 241 13.48 -1.27 -3.19
CA TYR A 241 13.16 0.16 -3.32
C TYR A 241 14.29 1.07 -2.86
N ASP A 242 15.19 0.63 -1.98
CA ASP A 242 16.18 1.53 -1.40
C ASP A 242 17.24 1.98 -2.38
N ASN A 243 17.43 1.33 -3.54
CA ASN A 243 18.45 1.73 -4.51
C ASN A 243 18.16 1.23 -5.95
N TYR A 244 17.62 2.12 -6.78
CA TYR A 244 17.31 1.85 -8.19
C TYR A 244 18.53 1.42 -9.03
N ASP A 245 19.72 1.97 -8.77
CA ASP A 245 20.92 1.58 -9.53
C ASP A 245 21.36 0.16 -9.19
N LYS A 246 21.21 -0.23 -7.92
CA LYS A 246 21.42 -1.60 -7.48
C LYS A 246 20.41 -2.55 -8.12
N LEU A 247 19.15 -2.12 -8.23
CA LEU A 247 18.14 -2.85 -8.97
C LEU A 247 18.52 -3.04 -10.44
N LEU A 248 19.01 -2.01 -11.13
CA LEU A 248 19.47 -2.12 -12.51
C LEU A 248 20.65 -3.10 -12.67
N SER A 249 21.58 -3.14 -11.72
CA SER A 249 22.72 -4.08 -11.79
C SER A 249 22.29 -5.56 -11.79
N GLN A 250 21.10 -5.88 -11.29
CA GLN A 250 20.54 -7.23 -11.30
C GLN A 250 20.04 -7.65 -12.69
N ALA A 251 19.83 -6.71 -13.61
CA ALA A 251 19.49 -7.00 -15.01
C ALA A 251 20.71 -7.49 -15.83
N GLY A 252 21.91 -7.45 -15.25
CA GLY A 252 23.16 -7.89 -15.88
C GLY A 252 24.06 -6.72 -16.27
N ALA A 253 24.99 -7.00 -17.18
CA ALA A 253 25.94 -5.99 -17.67
C ALA A 253 25.21 -4.81 -18.33
N THR A 254 25.83 -3.62 -18.34
CA THR A 254 25.25 -2.41 -18.94
C THR A 254 24.99 -2.51 -20.45
N THR A 255 25.56 -3.54 -21.09
CA THR A 255 25.36 -3.89 -22.50
C THR A 255 24.37 -5.03 -22.73
N SER A 256 23.83 -5.64 -21.67
CA SER A 256 22.88 -6.75 -21.78
C SER A 256 21.52 -6.25 -22.30
N THR A 257 20.82 -7.07 -23.08
CA THR A 257 19.47 -6.73 -23.56
C THR A 257 18.51 -6.38 -22.41
N PRO A 258 18.45 -7.13 -21.28
CA PRO A 258 17.58 -6.77 -20.15
C PRO A 258 17.91 -5.39 -19.55
N TYR A 259 19.19 -5.05 -19.38
CA TYR A 259 19.60 -3.74 -18.89
C TYR A 259 19.17 -2.62 -19.85
N LEU A 260 19.45 -2.79 -21.15
CA LEU A 260 19.10 -1.81 -22.18
C LEU A 260 17.59 -1.63 -22.31
N ASN A 261 16.81 -2.70 -22.13
CA ASN A 261 15.35 -2.64 -22.12
C ASN A 261 14.82 -1.79 -20.96
N ILE A 262 15.34 -1.98 -19.74
CA ILE A 262 14.95 -1.16 -18.58
C ILE A 262 15.33 0.31 -18.81
N LYS A 263 16.50 0.59 -19.39
CA LYS A 263 16.90 1.97 -19.73
C LYS A 263 16.03 2.60 -20.82
N ALA A 264 15.60 1.83 -21.81
CA ALA A 264 14.67 2.31 -22.84
C ALA A 264 13.30 2.65 -22.24
N LYS A 265 12.80 1.81 -21.32
CA LYS A 265 11.56 2.07 -20.57
C LYS A 265 11.67 3.33 -19.72
N GLU A 266 12.79 3.49 -19.00
CA GLU A 266 13.10 4.68 -18.22
C GLU A 266 13.04 5.95 -19.09
N ALA A 267 13.67 5.92 -20.26
CA ALA A 267 13.65 7.06 -21.18
C ALA A 267 12.22 7.44 -21.61
N ILE A 268 11.35 6.46 -21.84
CA ILE A 268 9.93 6.73 -22.16
C ILE A 268 9.20 7.34 -20.96
N VAL A 269 9.43 6.85 -19.73
CA VAL A 269 8.83 7.43 -18.52
C VAL A 269 9.24 8.90 -18.37
N VAL A 270 10.54 9.20 -18.50
CA VAL A 270 11.06 10.56 -18.40
C VAL A 270 10.47 11.46 -19.48
N ASP A 271 10.45 10.99 -20.73
CA ASP A 271 9.88 11.73 -21.86
C ASP A 271 8.37 11.99 -21.70
N TYR A 272 7.63 10.98 -21.22
CA TYR A 272 6.20 11.09 -20.95
C TYR A 272 5.89 12.14 -19.89
N PHE A 273 6.60 12.14 -18.76
CA PHE A 273 6.40 13.16 -17.72
C PHE A 273 6.75 14.57 -18.20
N ALA A 274 7.86 14.71 -18.94
CA ALA A 274 8.29 16.00 -19.47
C ALA A 274 7.30 16.57 -20.50
N LYS A 275 6.86 15.76 -21.47
CA LYS A 275 5.99 16.21 -22.57
C LYS A 275 4.53 16.34 -22.18
N THR A 276 4.04 15.44 -21.34
CA THR A 276 2.60 15.34 -21.04
C THR A 276 2.22 16.14 -19.81
N TRP A 277 3.07 16.09 -18.79
CA TRP A 277 2.76 16.66 -17.47
C TRP A 277 3.64 17.87 -17.13
N HIS A 278 4.57 18.25 -18.02
CA HIS A 278 5.55 19.32 -17.82
C HIS A 278 6.35 19.14 -16.52
N VAL A 279 6.65 17.88 -16.19
CA VAL A 279 7.40 17.49 -15.01
C VAL A 279 8.77 16.97 -15.43
N ASP A 280 9.85 17.64 -15.00
CA ASP A 280 11.18 17.01 -15.00
C ASP A 280 11.18 15.83 -14.02
N PHE A 281 11.24 14.62 -14.58
CA PHE A 281 11.12 13.39 -13.80
C PHE A 281 12.34 13.12 -12.92
N TYR A 282 13.55 13.50 -13.35
CA TYR A 282 14.75 13.29 -12.55
C TYR A 282 14.82 14.27 -11.38
N ASP A 283 14.39 15.50 -11.58
CA ASP A 283 14.26 16.47 -10.51
C ASP A 283 13.15 16.06 -9.51
N LEU A 284 12.00 15.56 -10.00
CA LEU A 284 10.98 14.95 -9.15
C LEU A 284 11.53 13.77 -8.34
N GLN A 285 12.26 12.86 -9.00
CA GLN A 285 12.92 11.73 -8.35
C GLN A 285 13.84 12.21 -7.23
N ALA A 286 14.70 13.19 -7.49
CA ALA A 286 15.60 13.75 -6.48
C ALA A 286 14.82 14.29 -5.28
N LYS A 287 13.74 15.03 -5.51
CA LYS A 287 12.86 15.55 -4.43
C LYS A 287 12.18 14.43 -3.64
N CYS A 288 11.60 13.42 -4.29
CA CYS A 288 10.97 12.28 -3.61
C CYS A 288 11.96 11.53 -2.73
N ARG A 289 13.16 11.23 -3.26
CA ARG A 289 14.20 10.50 -2.53
C ARG A 289 14.75 11.31 -1.36
N ALA A 290 14.96 12.63 -1.55
CA ALA A 290 15.38 13.52 -0.48
C ALA A 290 14.31 13.65 0.62
N ALA A 291 13.03 13.76 0.24
CA ALA A 291 11.92 13.82 1.19
C ALA A 291 11.82 12.53 2.01
N LEU A 292 11.94 11.35 1.37
CA LEU A 292 11.97 10.07 2.08
C LEU A 292 13.15 10.00 3.06
N ALA A 293 14.36 10.30 2.58
CA ALA A 293 15.57 10.24 3.40
C ALA A 293 15.52 11.20 4.61
N GLY A 294 14.99 12.42 4.41
CA GLY A 294 14.83 13.42 5.48
C GLY A 294 13.66 13.13 6.44
N TYR A 295 12.67 12.33 6.01
CA TYR A 295 11.54 11.96 6.86
C TYR A 295 11.87 10.82 7.83
N LEU A 296 12.73 9.89 7.40
CA LEU A 296 13.20 8.77 8.21
C LEU A 296 14.17 9.22 9.32
N GLN A 297 14.22 8.47 10.41
CA GLN A 297 15.03 8.66 11.62
C GLN A 297 16.10 7.57 11.75
#